data_AF-A0A509L0K9-F1
#
_entry.id   AF-A0A509L0K9-F1
#
_cell.length_a   1.000
_cell.length_b   1.000
_cell.length_c   1.000
_cell.angle_alpha   90.00
_cell.angle_beta   90.00
_cell.angle_gamma   90.00
#
_symmetry.space_group_name_H-M   'P 1'
#
loop_
_entity.id
_entity.type
_entity.pdbx_description
1 polymer ?
#
loop_
_entity_poly.entity_id
_entity_poly.type
_entity_poly.pdbx_seq_one_letter_code
_entity_poly.pdbx_strand_id
1 'polypeptide(L)'
;MCNETIVMHYLPGAYLKEIIECGYLDVTPKKENLRGKEKPIAWFTTSEVYPPTAYKPVVLSDGTQHMLTNLEMHELLGGVFRLAGSNKTMKCYPWSILKTVAKIPTKLRKGLVGYAKSVGEKPSDWYGSLERVEIGMLLLQKWNGTGWDTVPFSLDSVNPIAARFDRQSAHKH
;
A
#
# COMPACT_ATOMS: atom_id res chain seq x y z
N MET A 1 3.92 -1.19 -25.72
CA MET A 1 2.86 -0.38 -25.07
C MET A 1 2.29 -1.23 -23.94
N CYS A 2 2.12 -0.69 -22.72
CA CYS A 2 1.46 -1.45 -21.65
C CYS A 2 -0.04 -1.53 -21.96
N ASN A 3 -0.62 -2.72 -21.90
CA ASN A 3 -2.08 -2.87 -21.96
C ASN A 3 -2.71 -2.18 -20.75
N GLU A 4 -3.91 -1.64 -20.95
CA GLU A 4 -4.70 -1.07 -19.87
C GLU A 4 -5.16 -2.18 -18.93
N THR A 5 -4.92 -1.99 -17.63
CA THR A 5 -5.38 -2.88 -16.57
C THR A 5 -5.71 -2.07 -15.32
N ILE A 6 -6.67 -2.57 -14.55
CA ILE A 6 -6.95 -2.03 -13.22
C ILE A 6 -5.86 -2.52 -12.27
N VAL A 7 -5.32 -1.60 -11.48
CA VAL A 7 -4.35 -1.90 -10.43
C VAL A 7 -4.82 -1.26 -9.13
N MET A 8 -4.46 -1.89 -8.01
CA MET A 8 -5.00 -1.59 -6.69
C MET A 8 -3.89 -1.26 -5.71
N HIS A 9 -4.07 -0.18 -4.96
CA HIS A 9 -3.26 0.15 -3.79
C HIS A 9 -4.02 -0.24 -2.53
N TYR A 10 -3.48 -1.17 -1.74
CA TYR A 10 -4.10 -1.63 -0.50
C TYR A 10 -3.60 -0.85 0.70
N LEU A 11 -4.51 -0.47 1.59
CA LEU A 11 -4.20 0.34 2.77
C LEU A 11 -5.20 0.10 3.91
N PRO A 12 -4.77 0.17 5.18
CA PRO A 12 -5.70 0.26 6.30
C PRO A 12 -6.35 1.65 6.41
N GLY A 13 -7.53 1.71 7.04
CA GLY A 13 -8.33 2.92 7.22
C GLY A 13 -7.60 4.05 7.95
N ALA A 14 -6.64 3.72 8.81
CA ALA A 14 -5.81 4.67 9.55
C ALA A 14 -5.06 5.68 8.65
N TYR A 15 -4.82 5.37 7.37
CA TYR A 15 -4.19 6.29 6.42
C TYR A 15 -5.19 7.07 5.55
N LEU A 16 -6.47 6.70 5.57
CA LEU A 16 -7.45 7.26 4.63
C LEU A 16 -7.66 8.75 4.87
N LYS A 17 -7.61 9.20 6.13
CA LYS A 17 -7.75 10.63 6.47
C LYS A 17 -6.71 11.49 5.77
N GLU A 18 -5.44 11.13 5.89
CA GLU A 18 -4.32 11.88 5.30
C GLU A 18 -4.44 11.94 3.77
N ILE A 19 -4.82 10.83 3.14
CA ILE A 19 -5.03 10.73 1.70
C ILE A 19 -6.20 11.60 1.23
N ILE A 20 -7.33 11.58 1.94
CA ILE A 20 -8.50 12.41 1.61
C ILE A 20 -8.16 13.88 1.77
N GLU A 21 -7.51 14.27 2.88
CA GLU A 21 -7.19 15.67 3.17
C GLU A 21 -6.19 16.26 2.16
N CYS A 22 -5.21 15.49 1.70
CA CYS A 22 -4.24 15.97 0.72
C CYS A 22 -4.71 15.81 -0.74
N GLY A 23 -5.71 14.97 -1.02
CA GLY A 23 -6.23 14.72 -2.38
C GLY A 23 -5.34 13.82 -3.24
N TYR A 24 -4.27 13.25 -2.68
CA TYR A 24 -3.33 12.41 -3.41
C TYR A 24 -2.97 11.13 -2.63
N LEU A 25 -2.77 10.04 -3.36
CA LEU A 25 -1.94 8.94 -2.90
C LEU A 25 -0.48 9.32 -3.16
N ASP A 26 0.23 9.67 -2.10
CA ASP A 26 1.61 10.09 -2.21
C ASP A 26 2.56 8.90 -2.40
N VAL A 27 3.69 9.16 -3.07
CA VAL A 27 4.80 8.22 -3.12
C VAL A 27 5.48 8.23 -1.75
N THR A 28 5.87 7.07 -1.22
CA THR A 28 6.48 6.96 0.12
C THR A 28 7.46 8.12 0.37
N PRO A 29 7.28 8.95 1.43
CA PRO A 29 8.08 10.14 1.61
C PRO A 29 9.56 9.76 1.62
N LYS A 30 10.38 10.56 0.93
CA LYS A 30 11.83 10.39 0.90
C LYS A 30 12.29 10.36 2.36
N LYS A 31 12.60 9.18 2.90
CA LYS A 31 13.41 9.10 4.12
C LYS A 31 14.67 9.90 3.81
N GLU A 32 14.91 10.96 4.56
CA GLU A 32 16.04 11.89 4.38
C GLU A 32 17.41 11.17 4.34
N ASN A 33 17.47 9.89 4.71
CA ASN A 33 18.66 9.06 4.75
C ASN A 33 18.87 8.09 3.58
N LEU A 34 18.06 8.13 2.51
CA LEU A 34 18.43 7.42 1.28
C LEU A 34 19.52 8.19 0.55
N ARG A 35 20.79 7.93 0.89
CA ARG A 35 22.00 8.32 0.12
C ARG A 35 22.02 7.74 -1.32
N GLY A 36 20.89 7.29 -1.85
CA GLY A 36 20.75 6.53 -3.09
C GLY A 36 19.95 7.27 -4.16
N LYS A 37 20.16 6.86 -5.41
CA LYS A 37 19.40 7.36 -6.58
C LYS A 37 17.98 6.78 -6.67
N GLU A 38 17.55 5.96 -5.70
CA GLU A 38 16.24 5.31 -5.71
C GLU A 38 15.13 6.36 -5.63
N LYS A 39 14.12 6.21 -6.49
CA LYS A 39 12.96 7.10 -6.54
C LYS A 39 11.84 6.52 -5.68
N PRO A 40 11.07 7.35 -4.97
CA PRO A 40 9.90 6.90 -4.24
C PRO A 40 8.85 6.35 -5.21
N ILE A 41 8.08 5.35 -4.76
CA ILE A 41 7.10 4.62 -5.55
C ILE A 41 5.78 4.59 -4.79
N ALA A 42 4.68 4.90 -5.47
CA ALA A 42 3.33 4.51 -5.07
C ALA A 42 3.07 3.12 -5.64
N TRP A 43 2.90 2.12 -4.77
CA TRP A 43 2.84 0.71 -5.15
C TRP A 43 1.41 0.26 -5.43
N PHE A 44 1.25 -0.58 -6.46
CA PHE A 44 -0.02 -1.16 -6.85
C PHE A 44 0.14 -2.63 -7.21
N THR A 45 -0.96 -3.38 -7.24
CA THR A 45 -1.00 -4.77 -7.70
C THR A 45 -2.27 -5.06 -8.49
N THR A 46 -2.25 -6.05 -9.39
CA THR A 46 -3.45 -6.62 -10.02
C THR A 46 -4.10 -7.73 -9.20
N SER A 47 -3.52 -8.09 -8.05
CA SER A 47 -4.11 -9.07 -7.13
C SER A 47 -5.40 -8.53 -6.49
N GLU A 48 -6.49 -9.27 -6.64
CA GLU A 48 -7.77 -9.00 -5.96
C GLU A 48 -7.75 -9.40 -4.48
N VAL A 49 -6.79 -10.25 -4.09
CA VAL A 49 -6.57 -10.67 -2.70
C VAL A 49 -5.68 -9.63 -2.03
N TYR A 50 -6.05 -9.24 -0.80
CA TYR A 50 -5.22 -8.35 0.00
C TYR A 50 -3.80 -8.96 0.15
N PRO A 51 -2.75 -8.26 -0.30
CA PRO A 51 -1.43 -8.83 -0.35
C PRO A 51 -0.90 -9.07 1.07
N PRO A 52 -0.44 -10.29 1.41
CA PRO A 52 0.20 -10.55 2.70
C PRO A 52 1.38 -9.62 2.99
N THR A 53 2.06 -9.11 1.95
CA THR A 53 3.12 -8.11 2.09
C THR A 53 2.66 -6.74 2.60
N ALA A 54 1.36 -6.45 2.54
CA ALA A 54 0.76 -5.22 3.04
C ALA A 54 0.23 -5.33 4.48
N TYR A 55 0.33 -6.51 5.11
CA TYR A 55 0.03 -6.69 6.53
C TYR A 55 0.94 -5.80 7.38
N LYS A 56 0.38 -5.27 8.47
CA LYS A 56 1.12 -4.40 9.39
C LYS A 56 1.51 -5.18 10.63
N PRO A 57 2.79 -5.11 11.06
CA PRO A 57 3.17 -5.65 12.35
C PRO A 57 2.66 -4.76 13.47
N VAL A 58 2.26 -5.37 14.58
CA VAL A 58 2.08 -4.71 15.88
C VAL A 58 3.08 -5.30 16.87
N VAL A 59 3.51 -4.48 17.81
CA VAL A 59 4.35 -4.93 18.92
C VAL A 59 3.44 -5.21 20.11
N LEU A 60 3.43 -6.44 20.59
CA LEU A 60 2.67 -6.84 21.76
C LEU A 60 3.36 -6.35 23.04
N SER A 61 2.65 -6.38 24.17
CA SER A 61 3.16 -5.90 25.47
C SER A 61 4.40 -6.65 25.96
N ASP A 62 4.64 -7.87 25.48
CA ASP A 62 5.82 -8.68 25.76
C ASP A 62 7.00 -8.40 24.82
N GLY A 63 6.86 -7.44 23.89
CA GLY A 63 7.87 -7.05 22.91
C GLY A 63 7.90 -7.92 21.64
N THR A 64 7.04 -8.92 21.52
CA THR A 64 6.96 -9.75 20.31
C THR A 64 6.28 -9.00 19.16
N GLN A 65 6.68 -9.30 17.92
CA GLN A 65 6.03 -8.77 16.72
C GLN A 65 4.96 -9.74 16.23
N HIS A 66 3.73 -9.25 16.09
CA HIS A 66 2.60 -9.99 15.53
C HIS A 66 2.19 -9.36 14.20
N MET A 67 2.08 -10.17 13.14
CA MET A 67 1.58 -9.69 11.85
C MET A 67 0.05 -9.74 11.85
N LEU A 68 -0.59 -8.58 11.73
CA LEU A 68 -2.04 -8.50 11.73
C LEU A 68 -2.63 -9.20 10.49
N THR A 69 -3.68 -9.99 10.73
CA THR A 69 -4.58 -10.53 9.71
C THR A 69 -5.50 -9.44 9.13
N ASN A 70 -6.20 -9.73 8.04
CA ASN A 70 -7.20 -8.80 7.47
C ASN A 70 -8.30 -8.44 8.47
N LEU A 71 -8.75 -9.40 9.27
CA LEU A 71 -9.78 -9.16 10.27
C LEU A 71 -9.26 -8.25 11.38
N GLU A 72 -8.06 -8.53 11.90
CA GLU A 72 -7.46 -7.67 12.93
C GLU A 72 -7.13 -6.28 12.39
N MET A 73 -6.66 -6.14 11.14
CA MET A 73 -6.51 -4.81 10.53
C MET A 73 -7.85 -4.09 10.37
N HIS A 74 -8.92 -4.81 10.02
CA HIS A 74 -10.26 -4.24 9.88
C HIS A 74 -10.77 -3.67 11.22
N GLU A 75 -10.54 -4.40 12.30
CA GLU A 75 -10.97 -4.02 13.65
C GLU A 75 -10.06 -2.94 14.27
N LEU A 76 -8.75 -3.10 14.15
CA LEU A 76 -7.76 -2.29 14.88
C LEU A 76 -7.30 -1.05 14.11
N LEU A 77 -7.37 -1.05 12.77
CA LEU A 77 -6.83 0.02 11.93
C LEU A 77 -7.92 0.77 11.13
N GLY A 78 -9.17 0.74 11.61
CA GLY A 78 -10.26 1.52 11.03
C GLY A 78 -10.82 0.95 9.72
N GLY A 79 -10.59 -0.33 9.43
CA GLY A 79 -11.00 -1.01 8.21
C GLY A 79 -9.85 -1.33 7.27
N VAL A 80 -10.16 -2.11 6.24
CA VAL A 80 -9.23 -2.47 5.17
C VAL A 80 -9.79 -1.90 3.86
N PHE A 81 -8.96 -1.15 3.15
CA PHE A 81 -9.36 -0.45 1.94
C PHE A 81 -8.44 -0.81 0.77
N ARG A 82 -8.92 -0.51 -0.43
CA ARG A 82 -8.09 -0.40 -1.62
C ARG A 82 -8.52 0.77 -2.50
N LEU A 83 -7.55 1.35 -3.20
CA LEU A 83 -7.76 2.36 -4.23
C LEU A 83 -7.51 1.71 -5.59
N ALA A 84 -8.55 1.58 -6.40
CA ALA A 84 -8.49 0.93 -7.71
C ALA A 84 -8.52 1.96 -8.84
N GLY A 85 -7.64 1.81 -9.85
CA GLY A 85 -7.62 2.70 -10.99
C GLY A 85 -6.91 2.11 -12.20
N SER A 86 -7.01 2.78 -13.35
CA SER A 86 -6.32 2.39 -14.58
C SER A 86 -4.82 2.67 -14.48
N ASN A 87 -3.99 1.64 -14.71
CA ASN A 87 -2.53 1.78 -14.77
C ASN A 87 -2.08 2.85 -15.77
N LYS A 88 -2.83 3.06 -16.85
CA LYS A 88 -2.51 4.01 -17.92
C LYS A 88 -2.75 5.44 -17.46
N THR A 89 -3.91 5.70 -16.85
CA THR A 89 -4.26 7.01 -16.29
C THR A 89 -3.30 7.42 -15.18
N MET A 90 -2.94 6.48 -14.31
CA MET A 90 -2.00 6.70 -13.20
C MET A 90 -0.52 6.69 -13.60
N LYS A 91 -0.21 6.45 -14.89
CA LYS A 91 1.15 6.30 -15.42
C LYS A 91 1.99 5.25 -14.67
N CYS A 92 1.37 4.15 -14.27
CA CYS A 92 2.05 3.07 -13.58
C CYS A 92 2.93 2.26 -14.54
N TYR A 93 4.10 1.87 -14.05
CA TYR A 93 4.99 0.93 -14.72
C TYR A 93 4.81 -0.47 -14.12
N PRO A 94 4.76 -1.53 -14.95
CA PRO A 94 4.86 -2.90 -14.45
C PRO A 94 6.25 -3.12 -13.83
N TRP A 95 6.35 -4.06 -12.88
CA TRP A 95 7.59 -4.37 -12.17
C TRP A 95 8.81 -4.59 -13.07
N SER A 96 8.61 -5.21 -14.24
CA SER A 96 9.65 -5.45 -15.24
C SER A 96 10.39 -4.18 -15.66
N ILE A 97 9.68 -3.04 -15.71
CA ILE A 97 10.21 -1.72 -16.06
C ILE A 97 10.52 -0.92 -14.78
N LEU A 98 9.59 -0.93 -13.82
CA LEU A 98 9.63 -0.12 -12.59
C LEU A 98 10.96 -0.25 -11.84
N LYS A 99 11.44 -1.48 -11.65
CA LYS A 99 12.67 -1.78 -10.89
C LYS A 99 13.92 -1.07 -11.44
N THR A 100 13.91 -0.72 -12.73
CA THR A 100 14.98 0.00 -13.40
C THR A 100 14.75 1.51 -13.35
N VAL A 101 13.55 1.98 -13.72
CA VAL A 101 13.26 3.43 -13.79
C VAL A 101 13.21 4.09 -12.41
N ALA A 102 12.82 3.33 -11.39
CA ALA A 102 12.86 3.73 -9.99
C ALA A 102 14.25 3.58 -9.36
N LYS A 103 15.22 3.01 -10.08
CA LYS A 103 16.62 2.82 -9.63
C LYS A 103 16.74 2.01 -8.32
N ILE A 104 15.87 1.02 -8.13
CA ILE A 104 15.89 0.14 -6.95
C ILE A 104 17.21 -0.63 -6.93
N PRO A 105 17.99 -0.66 -5.83
CA PRO A 105 19.23 -1.44 -5.75
C PRO A 105 18.99 -2.95 -5.96
N THR A 106 19.92 -3.65 -6.61
CA THR A 106 19.79 -5.10 -6.89
C THR A 106 19.57 -5.93 -5.63
N LYS A 107 20.25 -5.58 -4.52
CA LYS A 107 20.06 -6.27 -3.22
C LYS A 107 18.62 -6.13 -2.72
N LEU A 108 18.06 -4.93 -2.79
CA LEU A 108 16.67 -4.66 -2.40
C LEU A 108 15.67 -5.38 -3.32
N ARG A 109 15.90 -5.36 -4.65
CA ARG A 109 15.08 -6.12 -5.62
C ARG A 109 15.02 -7.60 -5.28
N LYS A 110 16.17 -8.21 -4.98
CA LYS A 110 16.26 -9.63 -4.60
C LYS A 110 15.52 -9.91 -3.31
N GLY A 111 15.64 -9.04 -2.30
CA GLY A 111 14.90 -9.14 -1.04
C GLY A 111 13.39 -9.07 -1.24
N LEU A 112 12.90 -8.06 -1.95
CA LEU A 112 11.48 -7.89 -2.26
C LEU A 112 10.90 -9.10 -3.00
N VAL A 113 11.56 -9.54 -4.08
CA VAL A 113 11.11 -10.69 -4.87
C VAL A 113 11.20 -12.00 -4.07
N GLY A 114 12.23 -12.16 -3.24
CA GLY A 114 12.39 -13.33 -2.38
C GLY A 114 11.26 -13.44 -1.36
N TYR A 115 10.97 -12.35 -0.66
CA TYR A 115 9.88 -12.30 0.32
C TYR A 115 8.51 -12.52 -0.34
N ALA A 116 8.23 -11.82 -1.45
CA ALA A 116 6.99 -11.99 -2.21
C ALA A 116 6.73 -13.46 -2.58
N LYS A 117 7.74 -14.14 -3.13
CA LYS A 117 7.65 -15.56 -3.46
C LYS A 117 7.40 -16.43 -2.23
N SER A 118 8.02 -16.12 -1.09
CA SER A 118 7.82 -16.87 0.15
C SER A 118 6.39 -16.78 0.69
N VAL A 119 5.66 -15.71 0.36
CA VAL A 119 4.24 -15.52 0.73
C VAL A 119 3.28 -15.76 -0.45
N GLY A 120 3.75 -16.35 -1.55
CA GLY A 120 2.93 -16.71 -2.70
C GLY A 120 2.55 -15.55 -3.64
N GLU A 121 3.06 -14.34 -3.40
CA GLU A 121 2.84 -13.20 -4.29
C GLU A 121 3.69 -13.30 -5.57
N LYS A 122 3.11 -12.79 -6.66
CA LYS A 122 3.75 -12.78 -7.98
C LYS A 122 4.21 -11.37 -8.32
N PRO A 123 5.54 -11.12 -8.42
CA PRO A 123 6.04 -9.81 -8.83
C PRO A 123 5.62 -9.38 -10.24
N SER A 124 5.07 -10.27 -11.07
CA SER A 124 4.44 -9.91 -12.36
C SER A 124 3.20 -9.04 -12.19
N ASP A 125 2.55 -9.14 -11.03
CA ASP A 125 1.29 -8.47 -10.73
C ASP A 125 1.54 -7.08 -10.16
N TRP A 126 2.80 -6.75 -9.85
CA TRP A 126 3.20 -5.49 -9.23
C TRP A 126 3.35 -4.37 -10.26
N TYR A 127 2.83 -3.22 -9.89
CA TYR A 127 2.91 -1.96 -10.61
C TYR A 127 3.35 -0.86 -9.66
N GLY A 128 3.83 0.25 -10.23
CA GLY A 128 4.16 1.42 -9.43
C GLY A 128 4.16 2.70 -10.24
N SER A 129 3.69 3.78 -9.62
CA SER A 129 3.85 5.13 -10.13
C SER A 129 5.03 5.82 -9.45
N LEU A 130 5.77 6.61 -10.21
CA LEU A 130 6.84 7.49 -9.70
C LEU A 130 6.32 8.90 -9.42
N GLU A 131 5.06 9.15 -9.71
CA GLU A 131 4.35 10.39 -9.46
C GLU A 131 3.31 10.15 -8.36
N ARG A 132 2.95 11.21 -7.63
CA ARG A 132 1.76 11.19 -6.79
C ARG A 132 0.52 10.90 -7.65
N VAL A 133 -0.45 10.16 -7.13
CA VAL A 133 -1.66 9.81 -7.86
C VAL A 133 -2.84 10.57 -7.27
N GLU A 134 -3.57 11.32 -8.10
CA GLU A 134 -4.77 12.05 -7.67
C GLU A 134 -5.90 11.09 -7.32
N ILE A 135 -6.51 11.25 -6.14
CA ILE A 135 -7.54 10.31 -5.67
C ILE A 135 -8.81 10.36 -6.53
N GLY A 136 -9.07 11.47 -7.22
CA GLY A 136 -10.18 11.61 -8.16
C GLY A 136 -10.10 10.68 -9.37
N MET A 137 -8.95 10.06 -9.61
CA MET A 137 -8.74 9.05 -10.66
C MET A 137 -8.99 7.62 -10.15
N LEU A 138 -9.35 7.44 -8.88
CA LEU A 138 -9.42 6.16 -8.18
C LEU A 138 -10.83 5.89 -7.68
N LEU A 139 -11.16 4.60 -7.56
CA LEU A 139 -12.30 4.12 -6.80
C LEU A 139 -11.82 3.68 -5.43
N LEU A 140 -12.41 4.25 -4.37
CA LEU A 140 -12.20 3.77 -3.02
C LEU A 140 -13.12 2.57 -2.77
N GLN A 141 -12.53 1.46 -2.32
CA GLN A 141 -13.26 0.25 -1.99
C GLN A 141 -12.91 -0.20 -0.57
N LYS A 142 -13.92 -0.59 0.19
CA LYS A 142 -13.81 -1.09 1.57
C LYS A 142 -14.07 -2.59 1.59
N TRP A 143 -13.24 -3.33 2.32
CA TRP A 143 -13.44 -4.75 2.54
C TRP A 143 -14.58 -4.99 3.53
N ASN A 144 -15.52 -5.86 3.17
CA ASN A 144 -16.72 -6.17 3.96
C ASN A 144 -16.70 -7.57 4.60
N GLY A 145 -15.55 -8.24 4.62
CA GLY A 145 -15.41 -9.61 5.12
C GLY A 145 -15.43 -10.68 4.02
N THR A 146 -16.11 -10.40 2.90
CA THR A 146 -16.25 -11.37 1.79
C THR A 146 -15.82 -10.81 0.43
N GLY A 147 -15.82 -9.49 0.28
CA GLY A 147 -15.51 -8.79 -0.95
C GLY A 147 -15.24 -7.31 -0.72
N TRP A 148 -15.45 -6.52 -1.78
CA TRP A 148 -15.07 -5.10 -1.83
C TRP A 148 -16.26 -4.25 -2.25
N ASP A 149 -16.71 -3.36 -1.38
CA ASP A 149 -17.77 -2.40 -1.67
C ASP A 149 -17.17 -1.05 -2.07
N THR A 150 -17.65 -0.47 -3.17
CA THR A 150 -17.27 0.89 -3.55
C THR A 150 -17.93 1.89 -2.59
N VAL A 151 -17.12 2.76 -1.99
CA VAL A 151 -17.56 3.75 -1.00
C VAL A 151 -17.07 5.14 -1.40
N PRO A 152 -17.74 6.22 -0.99
CA PRO A 152 -17.25 7.57 -1.24
C PRO A 152 -15.96 7.83 -0.46
N PHE A 153 -15.13 8.73 -0.97
CA PHE A 153 -14.00 9.33 -0.24
C PHE A 153 -14.53 10.24 0.89
N SER A 154 -15.04 9.61 1.95
CA SER A 154 -15.49 10.26 3.19
C SER A 154 -14.83 9.60 4.40
N LEU A 155 -14.59 10.37 5.46
CA LEU A 155 -14.15 9.85 6.74
C LEU A 155 -15.22 8.98 7.41
N ASP A 156 -16.49 9.16 7.04
CA ASP A 156 -17.60 8.31 7.53
C ASP A 156 -17.46 6.85 7.07
N SER A 157 -16.65 6.59 6.04
CA SER A 157 -16.35 5.25 5.55
C SER A 157 -15.42 4.47 6.49
N VAL A 158 -14.71 5.14 7.40
CA VAL A 158 -13.70 4.55 8.31
C VAL A 158 -14.37 4.02 9.58
N ASN A 159 -14.03 2.80 9.99
CA ASN A 159 -14.50 2.29 11.28
C ASN A 159 -13.85 3.09 12.42
N PRO A 160 -14.56 3.37 13.53
CA PRO A 160 -13.93 3.92 14.72
C PRO A 160 -12.72 3.06 15.11
N ILE A 161 -11.54 3.67 15.16
CA ILE A 161 -10.30 2.94 15.44
C ILE A 161 -10.35 2.48 16.91
N ALA A 162 -10.34 1.17 17.14
CA ALA A 162 -10.41 0.59 18.49
C ALA A 162 -9.17 0.87 19.34
N ALA A 163 -8.02 1.16 18.73
CA ALA A 163 -6.76 1.45 19.42
C ALA A 163 -6.09 2.71 18.87
N ARG A 164 -5.78 3.69 19.75
CA ARG A 164 -4.88 4.79 19.42
C ARG A 164 -3.49 4.20 19.15
N PHE A 165 -3.15 3.99 17.88
CA PHE A 165 -1.77 3.74 17.49
C PHE A 165 -1.00 5.06 17.58
N ASP A 166 -0.37 5.29 18.73
CA ASP A 166 0.62 6.35 18.86
C ASP A 166 1.75 6.10 17.87
N ARG A 167 1.98 7.05 16.95
CA ARG A 167 3.12 7.07 16.01
C ARG A 167 4.46 7.28 16.73
N GLN A 168 4.65 6.81 17.96
CA GLN A 168 5.90 6.94 18.71
C GLN A 168 6.60 5.60 18.86
N SER A 169 7.06 4.99 17.76
CA SER A 169 8.09 3.94 17.79
C SER A 169 8.65 3.65 16.40
N ALA A 170 9.26 4.64 15.74
CA ALA A 170 10.14 4.38 14.59
C ALA A 170 11.33 5.36 14.48
N HIS A 171 11.63 6.08 15.56
CA HIS A 171 12.83 6.90 15.69
C HIS A 171 13.48 6.60 17.04
N LYS A 172 14.23 5.50 17.08
CA LYS A 172 15.38 5.26 17.96
C LYS A 172 15.93 3.88 17.63
N HIS A 173 16.95 3.87 16.78
CA HIS A 173 18.28 3.25 16.99
C HIS A 173 19.04 3.19 15.66
#